data_AF-A0A0F7FBZ0-F1
#
_entry.id   AF-A0A0F7FBZ0-F1
#
_cell.length_a   1.000
_cell.length_b   1.000
_cell.length_c   1.000
_cell.angle_alpha   90.00
_cell.angle_beta   90.00
_cell.angle_gamma   90.00
#
_symmetry.space_group_name_H-M   'P 1'
#
loop_
_entity.id
_entity.type
_entity.pdbx_description
1 polymer ?
#
loop_
_entity_poly.entity_id
_entity_poly.type
_entity_poly.pdbx_seq_one_letter_code
_entity_poly.pdbx_strand_id
1 'polypeptide(L)'
;MIKVMAFLTKKDGMNTRDLIEYYENQHVPLITRLAPIPSVYKRNYILRKDDSSTKDDFDIVTELVFPDRGAYEAWVAKMYAPHSGVAEDELNFLDRSRTRSYVVEEHVTSE
;
A
#
# COMPACT_ATOMS: atom_id res chain seq x y z
N MET A 1 -13.87 -2.01 13.63
CA MET A 1 -12.82 -2.25 12.63
C MET A 1 -12.71 -1.06 11.70
N ILE A 2 -11.51 -0.76 11.24
CA ILE A 2 -11.24 0.24 10.19
C ILE A 2 -10.57 -0.49 9.04
N LYS A 3 -11.11 -0.39 7.84
CA LYS A 3 -10.49 -0.92 6.62
C LYS A 3 -9.97 0.23 5.77
N VAL A 4 -8.74 0.11 5.31
CA VAL A 4 -8.09 1.03 4.39
C VAL A 4 -7.76 0.30 3.10
N MET A 5 -8.17 0.90 1.99
CA MET A 5 -7.78 0.48 0.64
C MET A 5 -6.77 1.49 0.11
N ALA A 6 -5.54 1.03 -0.15
CA ALA A 6 -4.50 1.85 -0.74
C ALA A 6 -4.19 1.38 -2.17
N PHE A 7 -4.23 2.32 -3.09
CA PHE A 7 -4.01 2.15 -4.52
C PHE A 7 -2.66 2.78 -4.84
N LEU A 8 -1.64 1.95 -5.03
CA LEU A 8 -0.26 2.39 -5.19
C LEU A 8 0.13 2.35 -6.66
N THR A 9 0.71 3.43 -7.15
CA THR A 9 1.18 3.55 -8.53
C THR A 9 2.70 3.50 -8.52
N LYS A 10 3.28 2.66 -9.36
CA LYS A 10 4.74 2.58 -9.50
C LYS A 10 5.30 3.83 -10.15
N LYS A 11 6.55 4.15 -9.83
CA LYS A 11 7.29 5.24 -10.45
C LYS A 11 7.50 5.00 -11.96
N ASP A 12 7.50 6.09 -12.73
CA ASP A 12 7.81 6.02 -14.16
C ASP A 12 9.18 5.35 -14.42
N GLY A 13 9.20 4.48 -15.43
CA GLY A 13 10.39 3.70 -15.80
C GLY A 13 10.63 2.43 -14.96
N MET A 14 9.89 2.23 -13.86
CA MET A 14 9.98 1.00 -13.07
C MET A 14 9.16 -0.13 -13.72
N ASN A 15 9.77 -1.31 -13.87
CA ASN A 15 9.03 -2.49 -14.32
C ASN A 15 8.30 -3.16 -13.14
N THR A 16 7.32 -4.02 -13.45
CA THR A 16 6.47 -4.65 -12.42
C THR A 16 7.25 -5.61 -11.50
N ARG A 17 8.28 -6.28 -12.03
CA ARG A 17 9.09 -7.20 -11.22
C ARG A 17 9.88 -6.43 -10.16
N ASP A 18 10.55 -5.36 -10.57
CA ASP A 18 11.34 -4.52 -9.66
C ASP A 18 10.45 -3.84 -8.62
N LEU A 19 9.23 -3.45 -9.00
CA LEU A 19 8.23 -2.94 -8.07
C LEU A 19 7.90 -3.96 -6.97
N ILE A 20 7.57 -5.19 -7.36
CA ILE A 20 7.21 -6.27 -6.42
C ILE A 20 8.41 -6.58 -5.51
N GLU A 21 9.59 -6.73 -6.10
CA GLU A 21 10.82 -7.01 -5.36
C GLU A 21 11.13 -5.92 -4.33
N TYR A 22 11.04 -4.65 -4.73
CA TYR A 22 11.27 -3.54 -3.82
C TYR A 22 10.21 -3.48 -2.71
N TYR A 23 8.93 -3.63 -3.05
CA TYR A 23 7.86 -3.57 -2.06
C TYR A 23 8.02 -4.71 -1.04
N GLU A 24 8.14 -5.96 -1.48
CA GLU A 24 8.16 -7.12 -0.56
C GLU A 24 9.47 -7.21 0.24
N ASN A 25 10.62 -6.86 -0.34
CA ASN A 25 11.92 -7.07 0.30
C ASN A 25 12.53 -5.82 0.96
N GLN A 26 11.99 -4.62 0.72
CA GLN A 26 12.45 -3.38 1.37
C GLN A 26 11.32 -2.69 2.14
N HIS A 27 10.24 -2.31 1.44
CA HIS A 27 9.18 -1.50 2.05
C HIS A 27 8.40 -2.26 3.13
N VAL A 28 7.92 -3.49 2.87
CA VAL A 28 7.20 -4.28 3.89
C VAL A 28 8.05 -4.50 5.14
N PRO A 29 9.34 -4.92 5.06
CA PRO A 29 10.22 -5.00 6.22
C PRO A 29 10.37 -3.68 6.99
N LEU A 30 10.46 -2.54 6.30
CA LEU A 30 10.48 -1.23 6.95
C LEU A 30 9.18 -0.98 7.74
N ILE A 31 8.02 -1.14 7.11
CA ILE A 31 6.71 -0.94 7.73
C ILE A 31 6.52 -1.82 8.97
N THR A 32 6.88 -3.10 8.88
CA THR A 32 6.71 -4.06 9.98
C THR A 32 7.69 -3.85 11.14
N ARG A 33 8.82 -3.18 10.92
CA ARG A 33 9.73 -2.75 12.00
C ARG A 33 9.20 -1.52 12.75
N LEU A 34 8.52 -0.62 12.06
CA LEU A 34 8.01 0.63 12.64
C LEU A 34 6.76 0.42 13.50
N ALA A 35 5.84 -0.42 13.06
CA ALA A 35 4.58 -0.66 13.76
C ALA A 35 4.14 -2.13 13.70
N PRO A 36 3.27 -2.55 14.65
CA PRO A 36 2.64 -3.86 14.57
C PRO A 36 1.93 -4.06 13.23
N ILE A 37 1.96 -5.30 12.74
CA ILE A 37 1.25 -5.70 11.52
C ILE A 37 -0.26 -5.51 11.75
N PRO A 38 -0.99 -4.81 10.86
CA PRO A 38 -2.43 -4.70 10.97
C PRO A 38 -3.11 -6.09 10.91
N SER A 39 -4.31 -6.22 11.46
CA SER A 39 -5.05 -7.50 11.49
C SER A 39 -5.24 -8.12 10.11
N VAL A 40 -5.30 -7.30 9.07
CA VAL A 40 -5.14 -7.71 7.67
C VAL A 40 -4.11 -6.79 7.03
N TYR A 41 -3.13 -7.37 6.34
CA TYR A 41 -2.22 -6.65 5.45
C TYR A 41 -2.03 -7.49 4.19
N LYS A 42 -2.81 -7.20 3.14
CA LYS A 42 -2.75 -7.89 1.84
C LYS A 42 -2.21 -6.94 0.78
N ARG A 43 -1.38 -7.45 -0.12
CA ARG A 43 -0.81 -6.71 -1.26
C ARG A 43 -1.21 -7.45 -2.53
N ASN A 44 -2.08 -6.83 -3.33
CA ASN A 44 -2.62 -7.43 -4.55
C ASN A 44 -2.02 -6.72 -5.76
N TYR A 45 -1.24 -7.45 -6.55
CA TYR A 45 -0.53 -6.91 -7.72
C TYR A 45 -1.41 -7.02 -8.97
N ILE A 46 -1.54 -5.93 -9.72
CA ILE A 46 -2.33 -5.91 -10.95
C ILE A 46 -1.64 -6.75 -12.03
N LEU A 47 -2.30 -7.84 -12.43
CA LEU A 47 -1.85 -8.70 -13.51
C LEU A 47 -2.31 -8.12 -14.84
N ARG A 48 -1.38 -7.48 -15.56
CA ARG A 48 -1.65 -6.91 -16.88
C ARG A 48 -1.48 -7.97 -17.95
N LYS A 49 -2.37 -7.92 -18.96
CA LYS A 49 -2.19 -8.68 -20.20
C LYS A 49 -1.37 -7.80 -21.17
N ASP A 50 -0.48 -8.42 -21.94
CA ASP A 50 0.48 -7.73 -22.81
C ASP A 50 -0.13 -6.80 -23.90
N ASP A 51 -1.46 -6.78 -24.05
CA ASP A 51 -2.22 -6.05 -25.07
C ASP A 51 -3.06 -4.87 -24.51
N SER A 52 -3.02 -4.58 -23.21
CA SER A 52 -3.81 -3.47 -22.69
C SER A 52 -3.12 -2.12 -23.00
N SER A 53 -3.56 -1.46 -24.07
CA SER A 53 -3.24 -0.05 -24.39
C SER A 53 -3.70 0.95 -23.31
N THR A 54 -4.50 0.49 -22.33
CA THR A 54 -4.89 1.26 -21.16
C THR A 54 -3.74 1.30 -20.16
N LYS A 55 -3.17 2.49 -19.94
CA LYS A 55 -2.40 2.75 -18.73
C LYS A 55 -3.36 2.63 -17.54
N ASP A 56 -3.25 1.56 -16.77
CA ASP A 56 -4.03 1.45 -15.53
C ASP A 56 -3.70 2.60 -14.57
N ASP A 57 -4.67 2.94 -13.72
CA ASP A 57 -4.54 4.04 -12.77
C ASP A 57 -3.53 3.74 -11.65
N PHE A 58 -3.34 2.46 -11.30
CA PHE A 58 -2.47 1.97 -10.24
C PHE A 58 -1.91 0.57 -10.55
N ASP A 59 -0.94 0.14 -9.76
CA ASP A 59 -0.19 -1.12 -9.94
C ASP A 59 -0.42 -2.12 -8.81
N ILE A 60 -0.76 -1.63 -7.61
CA ILE A 60 -0.95 -2.44 -6.41
C ILE A 60 -2.20 -1.97 -5.67
N VAL A 61 -3.00 -2.92 -5.18
CA VAL A 61 -4.09 -2.67 -4.23
C VAL A 61 -3.73 -3.31 -2.90
N THR A 62 -3.50 -2.48 -1.91
CA THR A 62 -3.17 -2.89 -0.54
C THR A 62 -4.39 -2.77 0.35
N GLU A 63 -4.70 -3.84 1.09
CA GLU A 63 -5.75 -3.85 2.10
C GLU A 63 -5.11 -3.84 3.49
N LEU A 64 -5.52 -2.89 4.32
CA LEU A 64 -5.11 -2.81 5.73
C LEU A 64 -6.36 -2.83 6.60
N VAL A 65 -6.41 -3.71 7.60
CA VAL A 65 -7.51 -3.73 8.58
C VAL A 65 -6.97 -3.54 9.98
N PHE A 66 -7.59 -2.62 10.71
CA PHE A 66 -7.29 -2.29 12.09
C PHE A 66 -8.51 -2.60 12.98
N PRO A 67 -8.31 -2.97 14.26
CA PRO A 67 -9.42 -3.27 15.16
C PRO A 67 -10.34 -2.06 15.37
N ASP A 68 -9.77 -0.85 15.45
CA ASP A 68 -10.48 0.40 15.65
C ASP A 68 -9.71 1.61 15.09
N ARG A 69 -10.29 2.81 15.26
CA ARG A 69 -9.72 4.08 14.81
C ARG A 69 -8.45 4.46 15.55
N GLY A 70 -8.35 4.19 16.86
CA GLY A 70 -7.18 4.51 17.65
C GLY A 70 -5.96 3.69 17.21
N ALA A 71 -6.15 2.41 16.90
CA ALA A 71 -5.11 1.56 16.34
C ALA A 71 -4.64 2.05 14.96
N TYR A 72 -5.56 2.48 14.10
CA TYR A 72 -5.23 3.06 12.81
C TYR A 72 -4.42 4.36 12.96
N GLU A 73 -4.89 5.30 13.78
CA GLU A 73 -4.22 6.59 14.01
C GLU A 73 -2.84 6.41 14.62
N ALA A 74 -2.69 5.51 15.60
CA ALA A 74 -1.39 5.18 16.18
C ALA A 74 -0.42 4.56 15.16
N TRP A 75 -0.93 3.75 14.22
CA TRP A 75 -0.13 3.19 13.14
C TRP A 75 0.31 4.27 12.14
N VAL A 76 -0.61 5.14 11.70
CA VAL A 76 -0.32 6.28 10.81
C VAL A 76 0.70 7.22 11.45
N ALA A 77 0.57 7.51 12.73
CA ALA A 77 1.51 8.36 13.47
C ALA A 77 2.94 7.80 13.44
N LYS A 78 3.12 6.48 13.46
CA LYS A 78 4.44 5.83 13.33
C LYS A 78 4.97 5.88 11.91
N MET A 79 4.12 5.66 10.91
CA MET A 79 4.54 5.69 9.49
C MET A 79 4.98 7.07 9.03
N TYR A 80 4.31 8.12 9.51
CA TYR A 80 4.63 9.50 9.12
C TYR A 80 5.29 10.31 10.23
N ALA A 81 5.84 9.63 11.24
CA ALA A 81 6.71 10.28 12.21
C ALA A 81 7.94 10.87 11.50
N PRO A 82 8.51 11.97 12.00
CA PRO A 82 9.82 12.42 11.55
C PRO A 82 10.83 11.28 11.65
N HIS A 83 11.65 11.10 10.61
CA HIS A 83 12.66 10.04 10.52
C HIS A 83 12.13 8.60 10.51
N SER A 84 10.85 8.37 10.21
CA SER A 84 10.34 7.02 9.96
C SER A 84 11.02 6.35 8.75
N GLY A 85 11.52 7.15 7.80
CA GLY A 85 12.10 6.68 6.55
C GLY A 85 11.07 6.26 5.50
N VAL A 86 9.77 6.27 5.83
CA VAL A 86 8.70 5.79 4.94
C VAL A 86 8.52 6.71 3.75
N ALA A 87 8.56 8.03 3.96
CA ALA A 87 8.38 8.99 2.87
C ALA A 87 9.55 8.92 1.87
N GLU A 88 10.77 8.75 2.36
CA GLU A 88 11.97 8.57 1.54
C GLU A 88 11.94 7.23 0.81
N ASP A 89 11.52 6.16 1.49
CA ASP A 89 11.39 4.84 0.89
C ASP A 89 10.35 4.80 -0.23
N GLU A 90 9.16 5.39 -0.01
CA GLU A 90 8.10 5.50 -1.03
C GLU A 90 8.58 6.22 -2.30
N LEU A 91 9.46 7.23 -2.19
CA LEU A 91 9.99 7.96 -3.36
C LEU A 91 10.86 7.12 -4.30
N ASN A 92 11.35 5.97 -3.82
CA ASN A 92 12.16 5.07 -4.63
C ASN A 92 11.33 4.26 -5.62
N PHE A 93 10.09 3.90 -5.26
CA PHE A 93 9.29 2.96 -6.05
C PHE A 93 7.87 3.43 -6.40
N LEU A 94 7.32 4.43 -5.70
CA LEU A 94 5.97 4.94 -5.94
C LEU A 94 5.96 6.32 -6.61
N ASP A 95 4.99 6.52 -7.50
CA ASP A 95 4.51 7.84 -7.85
C ASP A 95 3.50 8.32 -6.80
N ARG A 96 4.01 9.06 -5.81
CA ARG A 96 3.20 9.59 -4.71
C ARG A 96 2.14 10.59 -5.16
N SER A 97 2.27 11.19 -6.35
CA SER A 97 1.25 12.10 -6.89
C SER A 97 -0.01 11.36 -7.36
N ARG A 98 0.12 10.06 -7.68
CA ARG A 98 -0.97 9.19 -8.15
C ARG A 98 -1.44 8.19 -7.10
N THR A 99 -0.60 7.82 -6.14
CA THR A 99 -0.98 6.96 -5.01
C THR A 99 -2.11 7.57 -4.18
N ARG A 100 -3.13 6.77 -3.84
CA ARG A 100 -4.29 7.19 -3.04
C ARG A 100 -4.64 6.13 -2.00
N SER A 101 -5.14 6.56 -0.85
CA SER A 101 -5.63 5.67 0.19
C SER A 101 -6.96 6.17 0.72
N TYR A 102 -7.89 5.25 0.98
CA TYR A 102 -9.24 5.55 1.46
C TYR A 102 -9.59 4.65 2.63
N VAL A 103 -10.15 5.24 3.69
CA VAL A 103 -10.91 4.47 4.67
C VAL A 103 -12.23 4.10 4.02
N VAL A 104 -12.58 2.81 4.04
CA VAL A 104 -13.78 2.29 3.37
C VAL A 104 -14.71 1.62 4.36
N GLU A 105 -16.01 1.64 4.04
CA GLU A 105 -17.00 0.76 4.64
C GLU A 105 -17.17 -0.47 3.74
N GLU A 106 -17.11 -1.66 4.34
CA GLU A 106 -17.22 -2.93 3.62
C GLU A 106 -18.58 -3.57 3.88
N HIS A 107 -19.28 -3.92 2.80
CA HIS A 107 -20.51 -4.72 2.84
C HIS A 107 -20.24 -6.05 2.14
N VAL A 108 -20.48 -7.16 2.83
CA VAL A 108 -20.20 -8.51 2.34
C VAL A 108 -21.50 -9.21 2.00
N THR A 109 -21.60 -9.73 0.78
CA THR A 109 -22.65 -10.69 0.42
C THR A 109 -22.18 -12.08 0.79
N SER A 110 -22.91 -12.76 1.67
CA SER A 110 -22.74 -14.19 1.92
C SER A 110 -23.74 -15.00 1.10
N GLU A 111 -23.40 -16.26 0.80
CA GLU A 111 -24.34 -17.24 0.26
C GLU A 111 -25.50 -17.53 1.23
#